data_AF-A0A180EPC2-F1
#
_entry.id   AF-A0A180EPC2-F1
#
_cell.length_a   1.000
_cell.length_b   1.000
_cell.length_c   1.000
_cell.angle_alpha   90.00
_cell.angle_beta   90.00
_cell.angle_gamma   90.00
#
_symmetry.space_group_name_H-M   'P 1'
#
loop_
_entity.id
_entity.type
_entity.pdbx_description
1 polymer ?
#
loop_
_entity_poly.entity_id
_entity_poly.type
_entity_poly.pdbx_seq_one_letter_code
_entity_poly.pdbx_strand_id
1 'polypeptide(L)' 'MPTVHTIGSIKIKLYYKDHLPPHFHAQYNEFEILIEIRSLEKYAGDLPKKQLKAVLEWAAENQEALMERWDKYFNEN' A
#
# COMPACT_ATOMS: atom_id res chain seq x y z
N MET A 1 2.88 11.23 4.17
CA MET A 1 2.01 10.37 3.35
C MET A 1 0.60 10.91 3.35
N PRO A 2 -0.03 11.11 2.19
CA PRO A 2 -1.48 11.16 2.12
C PRO A 2 -2.06 9.75 2.27
N THR A 3 -3.26 9.69 2.83
CA THR A 3 -4.14 8.54 2.63
C THR A 3 -4.70 8.62 1.22
N VAL A 4 -4.43 7.62 0.39
CA VAL A 4 -4.91 7.55 -1.01
C VAL A 4 -6.20 6.75 -1.12
N HIS A 5 -6.46 5.87 -0.15
CA HIS A 5 -7.68 5.07 -0.10
C HIS A 5 -7.98 4.61 1.33
N THR A 6 -9.22 4.19 1.60
CA THR A 6 -9.63 3.66 2.90
C THR A 6 -10.55 2.46 2.72
N ILE A 7 -10.18 1.32 3.33
CA ILE A 7 -10.94 0.07 3.32
C ILE A 7 -11.50 -0.13 4.74
N GLY A 8 -12.74 0.28 4.99
CA GLY A 8 -13.29 0.31 6.35
C GLY A 8 -12.47 1.22 7.27
N SER A 9 -11.76 0.65 8.25
CA SER A 9 -10.85 1.38 9.15
C SER A 9 -9.38 1.31 8.73
N ILE A 10 -9.06 0.64 7.62
CA ILE A 10 -7.69 0.48 7.11
C ILE A 10 -7.37 1.66 6.20
N LYS A 11 -6.28 2.37 6.49
CA LYS A 11 -5.81 3.49 5.66
C LYS A 11 -4.72 3.02 4.72
N ILE A 12 -4.92 3.20 3.42
CA ILE A 12 -3.90 2.95 2.40
C ILE A 12 -3.17 4.26 2.12
N LYS A 13 -1.83 4.21 2.13
CA LYS A 13 -0.97 5.38 2.00
C LYS A 13 0.17 5.10 1.02
N LEU A 14 0.57 6.14 0.29
CA LEU A 14 1.76 6.16 -0.59
C LEU A 14 2.67 7.30 -0.11
N TYR A 15 3.98 7.06 0.05
CA TYR A 15 4.94 8.10 0.41
C TYR A 15 5.55 8.69 -0.86
N TYR A 16 5.52 10.01 -0.97
CA TYR A 16 6.13 10.74 -2.07
C TYR A 16 7.67 10.66 -2.12
N LYS A 17 8.33 10.09 -1.11
CA LYS A 17 9.79 9.97 -1.03
C LYS A 17 10.24 8.53 -0.84
N ASP A 18 9.37 7.57 -1.12
CA ASP A 18 9.77 6.17 -0.96
C ASP A 18 10.84 5.78 -1.99
N HIS A 19 11.57 4.74 -1.64
CA HIS A 19 12.59 4.12 -2.45
C HIS A 19 12.08 2.80 -3.05
N LEU A 20 12.88 2.21 -3.93
CA LEU A 20 12.62 0.87 -4.44
C LEU A 20 12.71 -0.17 -3.30
N PRO A 21 11.89 -1.25 -3.34
CA PRO A 21 10.90 -1.57 -4.38
C PRO A 21 9.60 -0.74 -4.23
N PRO A 22 8.80 -0.57 -5.30
CA PRO A 22 7.50 0.09 -5.22
C PRO A 22 6.59 -0.56 -4.19
N HIS A 23 6.16 0.17 -3.17
CA HIS A 23 5.32 -0.35 -2.10
C HIS A 23 4.24 0.63 -1.65
N PHE A 24 3.23 0.14 -0.95
CA PHE A 24 2.26 0.99 -0.25
C PHE A 24 2.16 0.56 1.21
N HIS A 25 1.72 1.49 2.05
CA HIS A 25 1.47 1.22 3.47
C HIS A 25 -0.02 1.00 3.69
N ALA A 26 -0.35 -0.03 4.46
CA ALA A 26 -1.68 -0.21 5.02
C ALA A 26 -1.61 -0.15 6.55
N GLN A 27 -2.39 0.75 7.15
CA GLN A 27 -2.42 0.98 8.59
C GLN A 27 -3.79 0.65 9.18
N TYR A 28 -3.81 -0.08 10.30
CA TYR A 28 -5.00 -0.43 11.06
C TYR A 28 -4.69 -0.44 12.56
N ASN A 29 -5.31 0.47 13.31
CA ASN A 29 -4.98 0.72 14.73
C ASN A 29 -3.46 0.91 14.93
N GLU A 30 -2.83 0.08 15.75
CA GLU A 30 -1.38 0.03 16.01
C GLU A 30 -0.58 -0.74 14.95
N PHE A 31 -1.26 -1.45 14.04
CA PHE A 31 -0.62 -2.27 13.02
C PHE A 31 -0.32 -1.47 11.76
N GLU A 32 0.82 -1.78 11.15
CA GLU A 32 1.24 -1.27 9.85
C GLU A 32 1.92 -2.40 9.06
N ILE A 33 1.60 -2.48 7.76
CA ILE A 33 2.27 -3.35 6.81
C ILE A 33 2.65 -2.57 5.56
N LEU A 34 3.79 -2.92 4.99
CA LEU A 34 4.25 -2.47 3.69
C LEU A 34 4.09 -3.65 2.71
N ILE A 35 3.41 -3.42 1.61
CA ILE A 35 3.19 -4.42 0.55
C ILE A 35 3.88 -3.91 -0.72
N GLU A 36 4.72 -4.75 -1.33
CA GLU A 36 5.28 -4.44 -2.64
C GLU A 36 4.16 -4.48 -3.70
N ILE A 37 4.02 -3.41 -4.49
CA ILE A 37 2.91 -3.27 -5.44
C ILE A 37 3.01 -4.31 -6.57
N ARG A 38 4.22 -4.69 -7.00
CA ARG A 38 4.42 -5.60 -8.14
C ARG A 38 4.08 -7.05 -7.83
N SER A 39 4.50 -7.53 -6.66
CA SER A 39 4.31 -8.92 -6.24
C SER A 39 3.07 -9.11 -5.36
N LEU A 40 2.57 -8.02 -4.76
CA LEU A 40 1.61 -8.03 -3.65
C LEU A 40 2.10 -8.83 -2.44
N GLU A 41 3.40 -9.04 -2.34
CA GLU A 41 4.02 -9.68 -1.20
C GLU A 41 4.29 -8.68 -0.08
N LYS A 42 4.32 -9.22 1.14
CA LYS A 42 4.71 -8.44 2.30
C LYS A 42 6.17 -8.04 2.19
N TYR A 43 6.41 -6.74 2.24
CA TYR A 43 7.73 -6.16 2.33
C TYR A 43 8.20 -6.02 3.80
N ALA A 44 7.34 -5.46 4.66
CA ALA A 44 7.64 -5.28 6.09
C ALA A 44 6.36 -5.13 6.93
N GLY A 45 6.47 -5.31 8.25
CA GLY A 45 5.36 -5.12 9.19
C GLY A 45 4.38 -6.29 9.22
N ASP A 46 3.15 -6.04 9.70
CA ASP A 46 2.08 -7.03 9.71
C ASP A 46 0.70 -6.39 9.88
N LEU A 47 -0.34 -7.14 9.52
CA LEU A 47 -1.73 -6.84 9.82
C LEU A 47 -2.42 -8.09 10.36
N PRO A 48 -3.45 -7.96 11.21
CA PRO A 48 -4.26 -9.12 11.56
C PRO A 48 -4.87 -9.74 10.29
N LYS A 49 -4.99 -11.08 10.27
CA LYS A 49 -5.27 -11.88 9.05
C LYS A 49 -6.46 -11.37 8.22
N LYS A 50 -7.53 -10.92 8.87
CA LYS A 50 -8.73 -10.41 8.20
C LYS A 50 -8.45 -9.11 7.43
N GLN A 51 -7.70 -8.20 8.03
CA GLN A 51 -7.30 -6.92 7.44
C GLN A 51 -6.29 -7.14 6.32
N LEU A 52 -5.32 -8.03 6.53
CA LEU A 52 -4.37 -8.39 5.47
C LEU A 52 -5.09 -8.93 4.23
N LYS A 53 -6.05 -9.85 4.41
CA LYS A 53 -6.85 -10.38 3.31
C LYS A 53 -7.59 -9.27 2.54
N ALA A 54 -8.28 -8.37 3.25
CA ALA A 54 -9.00 -7.27 2.63
C ALA A 54 -8.07 -6.30 1.86
N VAL A 55 -6.86 -6.06 2.38
CA VAL A 55 -5.85 -5.23 1.71
C VAL A 55 -5.34 -5.91 0.44
N LEU A 56 -5.05 -7.20 0.48
CA LEU A 56 -4.53 -7.93 -0.69
C LEU A 56 -5.58 -8.07 -1.80
N GLU A 57 -6.84 -8.34 -1.44
CA GLU A 57 -7.95 -8.38 -2.40
C GLU A 57 -8.10 -7.03 -3.11
N TRP A 58 -8.15 -5.94 -2.34
CA TRP A 58 -8.23 -4.59 -2.90
C TRP A 58 -7.00 -4.25 -3.74
N ALA A 59 -5.79 -4.61 -3.29
CA ALA A 59 -4.56 -4.30 -4.00
C ALA A 59 -4.47 -5.06 -5.34
N ALA A 60 -4.95 -6.31 -5.41
CA ALA A 60 -5.01 -7.07 -6.65
C ALA A 60 -5.94 -6.41 -7.69
N GLU A 61 -7.09 -5.89 -7.25
CA GLU A 61 -8.03 -5.18 -8.11
C GLU A 61 -7.53 -3.79 -8.55
N ASN A 62 -6.58 -3.20 -7.82
CA ASN A 62 -6.12 -1.82 -8.02
C ASN A 62 -4.62 -1.73 -8.35
N GLN A 63 -3.99 -2.85 -8.72
CA GLN A 63 -2.54 -2.96 -8.83
C GLN A 63 -1.96 -1.99 -9.88
N GLU A 64 -2.60 -1.91 -11.05
CA GLU A 64 -2.19 -1.00 -12.13
C GLU A 64 -2.29 0.46 -11.69
N ALA A 65 -3.42 0.86 -11.10
CA ALA A 65 -3.63 2.22 -10.60
C ALA A 65 -2.68 2.60 -9.45
N LEU A 66 -2.27 1.63 -8.63
CA LEU A 66 -1.24 1.82 -7.61
C LEU A 66 0.13 2.06 -8.24
N MET A 67 0.50 1.29 -9.25
CA MET A 67 1.75 1.48 -10.01
C MET A 67 1.79 2.84 -10.71
N GLU A 68 0.71 3.24 -11.39
CA GLU A 68 0.65 4.56 -12.05
C GLU A 68 0.81 5.71 -11.06
N ARG A 69 0.15 5.63 -9.90
CA ARG A 69 0.31 6.64 -8.84
C ARG A 69 1.72 6.67 -8.29
N TRP A 70 2.32 5.50 -8.06
CA TRP A 70 3.69 5.39 -7.62
C TRP A 70 4.65 6.05 -8.62
N ASP A 71 4.54 5.71 -9.90
CA ASP A 71 5.41 6.24 -10.96
C ASP A 71 5.25 7.75 -11.10
N LYS A 72 4.03 8.27 -10.98
CA LYS A 72 3.79 9.71 -10.94
C LYS A 72 4.56 10.38 -9.81
N TYR A 73 4.47 9.83 -8.60
CA TYR A 73 5.15 10.41 -7.44
C TYR A 73 6.68 10.23 -7.49
N PHE A 74 7.17 9.17 -8.11
CA PHE A 74 8.60 8.96 -8.28
C PHE A 74 9.20 9.92 -9.32
N ASN A 75 8.49 10.19 -10.42
CA ASN A 75 8.97 11.06 -11.50
C ASN A 75 8.72 12.56 -11.26
N GLU A 76 7.87 12.93 -10.31
CA GLU A 76 7.62 14.33 -9.92
C GLU A 76 8.60 14.87 -8.85
N ASN A 77 9.68 14.14 -8.52
CA ASN A 77 10.74 14.57 -7.61
C ASN A 77 12.09 14.80 -8.30
#